data_AF-A0AAU9D517-F1
#
_entry.id   AF-A0AAU9D517-F1
#
_cell.length_a   1.000
_cell.length_b   1.000
_cell.length_c   1.000
_cell.angle_alpha   90.00
_cell.angle_beta   90.00
_cell.angle_gamma   90.00
#
_symmetry.space_group_name_H-M   'P 1'
#
loop_
_entity.id
_entity.type
_entity.pdbx_description
1 polymer ?
#
loop_
_entity_poly.entity_id
_entity_poly.type
_entity_poly.pdbx_seq_one_letter_code
_entity_poly.pdbx_strand_id
1 'polypeptide(L)'
;MLTDPKAEGFTKEEGKYAIDHLDVDWNQVAKKSAESYLKHQAFSQKGIYNQLISQYGENFTTSQAKYAIDHLKTNWNKMALKDAKRFKGNTRTEDIKRILKNSHYTDSEIDYAMKNLNQ
;
A
#
# COMPACT_ATOMS: atom_id res chain seq x y z
N MET A 1 9.40 44.58 -6.51
CA MET A 1 8.62 43.51 -5.86
C MET A 1 9.61 42.48 -5.35
N LEU A 2 9.67 42.29 -4.04
CA LEU A 2 10.48 41.26 -3.40
C LEU A 2 9.66 39.98 -3.41
N THR A 3 9.97 39.02 -4.29
CA THR A 3 9.46 37.65 -4.15
C THR A 3 10.34 36.96 -3.12
N ASP A 4 9.87 36.94 -1.87
CA ASP A 4 10.45 36.16 -0.79
C ASP A 4 10.35 34.65 -1.13
N PRO A 5 11.47 33.92 -1.31
CA PRO A 5 11.45 32.50 -1.62
C PRO A 5 11.37 31.61 -0.36
N LYS A 6 11.00 32.15 0.82
CA LYS A 6 10.77 31.34 2.02
C LYS A 6 9.40 30.64 2.03
N ALA A 7 9.22 29.72 1.08
CA ALA A 7 8.49 28.49 1.41
C ALA A 7 9.50 27.55 2.10
N GLU A 8 9.89 27.91 3.32
CA GLU A 8 10.75 27.09 4.19
C GLU A 8 9.95 25.88 4.69
N GLY A 9 9.72 24.93 3.80
CA GLY A 9 9.42 23.56 4.20
C GLY A 9 10.66 23.02 4.91
N PHE A 10 10.46 22.47 6.10
CA PHE A 10 11.54 21.84 6.88
C PHE A 10 12.40 20.96 5.97
N THR A 11 13.71 21.09 6.12
CA THR A 11 14.65 20.16 5.50
C THR A 11 14.32 18.74 5.96
N LYS A 12 14.66 17.72 5.15
CA LYS A 12 14.45 16.31 5.51
C LYS A 12 15.12 15.98 6.85
N GLU A 13 16.21 16.69 7.14
CA GLU A 13 17.01 16.64 8.35
C GLU A 13 16.29 17.26 9.56
N GLU A 14 15.66 18.43 9.43
CA GLU A 14 14.86 19.06 10.50
C GLU A 14 13.59 18.27 10.81
N GLY A 15 12.93 17.74 9.78
CA GLY A 15 11.78 16.84 9.94
C GLY A 15 12.14 15.55 10.68
N LYS A 16 13.33 15.00 10.41
CA LYS A 16 13.85 13.82 11.11
C LYS A 16 14.24 14.12 12.57
N TYR A 17 14.84 15.28 12.85
CA TYR A 17 15.18 15.68 14.22
C TYR A 17 13.94 15.81 15.11
N ALA A 18 12.87 16.44 14.61
CA ALA A 18 11.60 16.54 15.34
C ALA A 18 10.97 15.16 15.61
N ILE A 19 11.08 14.24 14.65
CA ILE A 19 10.66 12.84 14.78
C ILE A 19 11.47 12.08 15.84
N ASP A 20 12.80 12.27 15.86
CA ASP A 20 13.70 11.56 16.77
C ASP A 20 13.52 11.97 18.24
N HIS A 21 12.87 13.12 18.50
CA HIS A 21 12.56 13.60 19.86
C HIS A 21 11.11 13.33 20.29
N LEU A 22 10.31 12.67 19.45
CA LEU A 22 8.96 12.23 19.78
C LEU A 22 8.98 10.72 20.09
N ASP A 23 8.33 10.31 21.17
CA ASP A 23 8.10 8.89 21.49
C ASP A 23 7.01 8.32 20.57
N VAL A 24 7.36 8.12 19.30
CA VAL A 24 6.45 7.63 18.26
C VAL A 24 6.62 6.12 18.09
N ASP A 25 5.53 5.38 18.28
CA ASP A 25 5.46 3.99 17.84
C ASP A 25 5.33 3.92 16.31
N TRP A 26 6.49 3.92 15.64
CA TRP A 26 6.58 3.84 14.18
C TRP A 26 5.97 2.57 13.59
N ASN A 27 5.83 1.49 14.37
CA ASN A 27 5.14 0.29 13.92
C ASN A 27 3.63 0.55 13.75
N GLN A 28 3.03 1.31 14.68
CA GLN A 28 1.62 1.72 14.55
C GLN A 28 1.41 2.72 13.42
N VAL A 29 2.38 3.61 13.18
CA VAL A 29 2.31 4.56 12.05
C VAL A 29 2.34 3.79 10.72
N ALA A 30 3.25 2.83 10.56
CA ALA A 30 3.31 1.99 9.37
C ALA A 30 2.01 1.20 9.15
N LYS A 31 1.44 0.64 10.23
CA LYS A 31 0.15 -0.06 10.17
C LYS A 31 -0.98 0.86 9.72
N LYS A 32 -1.10 2.06 10.29
CA LYS A 32 -2.13 3.04 9.91
C LYS A 32 -1.98 3.50 8.47
N SER A 33 -0.75 3.71 8.00
CA SER A 33 -0.50 4.00 6.57
C SER A 33 -0.99 2.84 5.70
N ALA A 34 -0.68 1.59 6.06
CA ALA A 34 -1.12 0.42 5.32
C ALA A 34 -2.67 0.31 5.26
N GLU A 35 -3.35 0.53 6.39
CA GLU A 35 -4.82 0.58 6.46
C GLU A 35 -5.40 1.69 5.56
N SER A 36 -4.76 2.86 5.56
CA SER A 36 -5.14 4.00 4.71
C SER A 36 -5.06 3.63 3.23
N TYR A 37 -3.94 3.08 2.77
CA TYR A 37 -3.79 2.63 1.38
C TYR A 37 -4.88 1.61 0.99
N LEU A 38 -5.10 0.59 1.83
CA LEU A 38 -6.06 -0.48 1.53
C LEU A 38 -7.52 0.00 1.50
N LYS A 39 -7.83 1.09 2.21
CA LYS A 39 -9.14 1.75 2.12
C LYS A 39 -9.38 2.32 0.72
N HIS A 40 -8.38 3.00 0.16
CA HIS A 40 -8.50 3.72 -1.10
C HIS A 40 -8.25 2.84 -2.33
N GLN A 41 -7.26 1.95 -2.26
CA GLN A 41 -6.82 1.10 -3.38
C GLN A 41 -6.69 -0.35 -2.94
N ALA A 42 -6.80 -1.29 -3.89
CA ALA A 42 -6.49 -2.69 -3.65
C ALA A 42 -4.99 -2.93 -3.83
N PHE A 43 -4.39 -3.66 -2.89
CA PHE A 43 -3.01 -4.14 -2.99
C PHE A 43 -2.96 -5.61 -2.58
N SER A 44 -2.04 -6.36 -3.18
CA SER A 44 -1.58 -7.63 -2.62
C SER A 44 -0.78 -7.36 -1.35
N GLN A 45 -0.64 -8.38 -0.49
CA GLN A 45 0.19 -8.28 0.72
C GLN A 45 1.62 -7.81 0.41
N LYS A 46 2.22 -8.35 -0.66
CA LYS A 46 3.56 -7.94 -1.12
C LYS A 46 3.56 -6.52 -1.71
N GLY A 47 2.51 -6.16 -2.44
CA GLY A 47 2.36 -4.83 -3.02
C GLY A 47 2.32 -3.74 -1.94
N ILE A 48 1.51 -3.92 -0.89
CA ILE A 48 1.45 -2.95 0.20
C ILE A 48 2.76 -2.93 1.02
N TYR A 49 3.41 -4.07 1.24
CA TYR A 49 4.74 -4.12 1.86
C TYR A 49 5.76 -3.27 1.08
N ASN A 50 5.82 -3.44 -0.24
CA ASN A 50 6.72 -2.69 -1.11
C ASN A 50 6.42 -1.18 -1.10
N GLN A 51 5.14 -0.80 -1.03
CA GLN A 51 4.74 0.60 -0.94
C GLN A 51 5.27 1.24 0.36
N LEU A 52 5.12 0.55 1.49
CA LEU A 52 5.55 1.05 2.80
C LEU A 52 7.06 1.29 2.88
N ILE A 53 7.87 0.42 2.26
CA ILE A 53 9.34 0.54 2.27
C ILE A 53 9.88 1.41 1.12
N SER A 54 9.02 1.88 0.22
CA SER A 54 9.45 2.65 -0.94
C SER A 54 10.03 3.99 -0.51
N GLN A 55 11.19 4.35 -1.07
CA GLN A 55 11.77 5.69 -0.88
C GLN A 55 10.89 6.82 -1.43
N TYR A 56 9.98 6.50 -2.35
CA TYR A 56 9.00 7.43 -2.92
C TYR A 56 7.66 7.42 -2.16
N GLY A 57 7.49 6.48 -1.22
CA GLY A 57 6.38 6.43 -0.28
C GLY A 57 6.84 6.93 1.09
N GLU A 58 6.52 6.15 2.13
CA GLU A 58 6.83 6.49 3.52
C GLU A 58 8.24 6.07 3.97
N ASN A 59 8.93 5.23 3.18
CA ASN A 59 10.27 4.77 3.45
C ASN A 59 10.43 4.16 4.87
N PHE A 60 9.42 3.42 5.32
CA PHE A 60 9.50 2.68 6.57
C PHE A 60 10.60 1.63 6.51
N THR A 61 11.16 1.29 7.67
CA THR A 61 12.07 0.15 7.76
C THR A 61 11.34 -1.14 7.38
N THR A 62 12.08 -2.13 6.89
CA THR A 62 11.54 -3.46 6.59
C THR A 62 10.85 -4.09 7.80
N SER A 63 11.37 -3.88 9.01
CA SER A 63 10.76 -4.34 10.27
C SER A 63 9.42 -3.68 10.55
N GLN A 64 9.30 -2.36 10.38
CA GLN A 64 8.04 -1.63 10.57
C GLN A 64 6.99 -2.03 9.52
N ALA A 65 7.40 -2.15 8.26
CA ALA A 65 6.51 -2.63 7.20
C ALA A 65 6.05 -4.07 7.47
N LYS A 66 6.97 -4.96 7.88
CA LYS A 66 6.61 -6.33 8.27
C LYS A 66 5.63 -6.34 9.43
N TYR A 67 5.88 -5.56 10.48
CA TYR A 67 4.96 -5.43 11.60
C TYR A 67 3.57 -4.98 11.12
N ALA A 68 3.51 -3.94 10.28
CA ALA A 68 2.26 -3.45 9.72
C ALA A 68 1.49 -4.58 9.03
N ILE A 69 2.15 -5.31 8.12
CA ILE A 69 1.55 -6.43 7.39
C ILE A 69 1.05 -7.53 8.32
N ASP A 70 1.84 -7.92 9.32
CA ASP A 70 1.49 -8.99 10.25
C ASP A 70 0.28 -8.63 11.14
N HIS A 71 0.02 -7.33 11.35
CA HIS A 71 -1.05 -6.84 12.23
C HIS A 71 -2.26 -6.27 11.47
N LEU A 72 -2.27 -6.34 10.14
CA LEU A 72 -3.41 -5.93 9.33
C LEU A 72 -4.57 -6.92 9.46
N LYS A 73 -5.76 -6.42 9.79
CA LYS A 73 -7.01 -7.17 9.71
C LYS A 73 -7.60 -7.07 8.31
N THR A 74 -6.93 -7.67 7.33
CA THR A 74 -7.28 -7.57 5.91
C THR A 74 -7.71 -8.91 5.34
N ASN A 75 -8.77 -8.92 4.53
CA ASN A 75 -9.15 -10.07 3.74
C ASN A 75 -8.54 -9.94 2.33
N TRP A 76 -7.44 -10.66 2.08
CA TRP A 76 -6.68 -10.56 0.84
C TRP A 76 -7.45 -11.08 -0.39
N ASN A 77 -8.32 -12.08 -0.22
CA ASN A 77 -9.26 -12.53 -1.25
C ASN A 77 -10.19 -11.39 -1.71
N LYS A 78 -10.69 -10.58 -0.78
CA LYS A 78 -11.49 -9.39 -1.10
C LYS A 78 -10.66 -8.29 -1.76
N MET A 79 -9.38 -8.14 -1.42
CA MET A 79 -8.48 -7.19 -2.10
C MET A 79 -8.23 -7.59 -3.55
N ALA A 80 -7.95 -8.87 -3.81
CA ALA A 80 -7.81 -9.39 -5.16
C ALA A 80 -9.09 -9.18 -5.99
N LEU A 81 -10.27 -9.46 -5.41
CA LEU A 81 -11.56 -9.20 -6.07
C LEU A 81 -11.78 -7.69 -6.35
N LYS A 82 -11.46 -6.82 -5.40
CA LYS A 82 -11.56 -5.35 -5.57
C LYS A 82 -10.66 -4.88 -6.71
N ASP A 83 -9.43 -5.41 -6.83
CA ASP A 83 -8.52 -5.06 -7.91
C ASP A 83 -9.01 -5.60 -9.26
N ALA A 84 -9.43 -6.87 -9.30
CA ALA A 84 -9.98 -7.51 -10.50
C ALA A 84 -11.17 -6.73 -11.09
N LYS A 85 -12.06 -6.22 -10.23
CA LYS A 85 -13.24 -5.43 -10.63
C LYS A 85 -12.88 -4.15 -11.39
N ARG A 86 -11.68 -3.59 -11.21
CA ARG A 86 -11.24 -2.38 -11.94
C ARG A 86 -11.10 -2.62 -13.45
N PHE A 87 -10.88 -3.86 -13.85
CA PHE A 87 -10.64 -4.26 -15.24
C PHE A 87 -11.86 -4.94 -15.89
N LYS A 88 -12.92 -5.21 -15.10
CA LYS A 88 -14.12 -5.88 -15.59
C LYS A 88 -14.76 -5.07 -16.73
N GLY A 89 -15.12 -5.76 -17.82
CA GLY A 89 -15.79 -5.16 -18.99
C GLY A 89 -14.84 -4.61 -20.06
N ASN A 90 -13.63 -4.20 -19.69
CA ASN A 90 -12.64 -3.62 -20.61
C ASN A 90 -11.47 -4.57 -20.92
N THR A 91 -11.38 -5.69 -20.22
CA THR A 91 -10.21 -6.59 -20.27
C THR A 91 -10.66 -8.04 -20.25
N ARG A 92 -9.99 -8.90 -21.03
CA ARG A 92 -10.30 -10.34 -21.07
C ARG A 92 -9.96 -10.98 -19.72
N THR A 93 -10.75 -11.97 -19.33
CA THR A 93 -10.59 -12.72 -18.07
C THR A 93 -9.15 -13.23 -17.85
N GLU A 94 -8.49 -13.77 -18.88
CA GLU A 94 -7.11 -14.27 -18.77
C GLU A 94 -6.09 -13.14 -18.57
N ASP A 95 -6.34 -11.97 -19.15
CA ASP A 95 -5.48 -10.80 -18.96
C ASP A 95 -5.66 -10.25 -17.54
N ILE A 96 -6.87 -10.29 -16.97
CA ILE A 96 -7.12 -9.93 -15.56
C ILE A 96 -6.33 -10.85 -14.63
N LYS A 97 -6.34 -12.18 -14.86
CA LYS A 97 -5.51 -13.12 -14.06
C LYS A 97 -4.03 -12.76 -14.12
N ARG A 98 -3.50 -12.47 -15.31
CA ARG A 98 -2.10 -12.06 -15.48
C ARG A 98 -1.79 -10.75 -14.77
N ILE A 99 -2.69 -9.77 -14.82
CA ILE A 99 -2.54 -8.50 -14.08
C ILE A 99 -2.44 -8.78 -12.57
N LEU A 100 -3.34 -9.59 -12.01
CA LEU A 100 -3.30 -9.91 -10.59
C LEU A 100 -2.04 -10.69 -10.20
N LYS A 101 -1.58 -11.62 -11.04
CA LYS A 101 -0.32 -12.35 -10.83
C LYS A 101 0.88 -11.40 -10.82
N ASN A 102 0.91 -10.44 -11.74
CA ASN A 102 1.95 -9.40 -11.80
C ASN A 102 1.89 -8.47 -10.58
N SER A 103 0.69 -8.20 -10.05
CA SER A 103 0.48 -7.52 -8.77
C SER A 103 0.83 -8.38 -7.55
N HIS A 104 1.34 -9.60 -7.74
CA HIS A 104 1.77 -10.53 -6.70
C HIS A 104 0.65 -11.04 -5.77
N TYR A 105 -0.58 -11.14 -6.25
CA TYR A 105 -1.58 -11.95 -5.56
C TYR A 105 -1.22 -13.45 -5.67
N THR A 106 -1.59 -14.21 -4.65
CA THR A 106 -1.43 -15.67 -4.65
C THR A 106 -2.44 -16.33 -5.60
N ASP A 107 -2.18 -17.57 -6.01
CA ASP A 107 -3.08 -18.27 -6.93
C ASP A 107 -4.47 -18.48 -6.31
N SER A 108 -4.56 -18.74 -5.01
CA SER A 108 -5.84 -18.88 -4.31
C SER A 108 -6.64 -17.56 -4.24
N GLU A 109 -5.96 -16.42 -4.06
CA GLU A 109 -6.59 -15.09 -4.10
C GLU A 109 -7.10 -14.75 -5.50
N ILE A 110 -6.32 -15.10 -6.53
CA ILE A 110 -6.70 -14.92 -7.94
C ILE A 110 -7.92 -15.79 -8.24
N ASP A 111 -7.89 -17.08 -7.89
CA ASP A 111 -8.99 -18.00 -8.11
C ASP A 111 -10.27 -17.53 -7.43
N TYR A 112 -10.16 -17.06 -6.18
CA TYR A 112 -11.27 -16.44 -5.48
C TYR A 112 -11.79 -15.22 -6.24
N ALA A 113 -10.91 -14.29 -6.66
CA ALA A 113 -11.31 -13.09 -7.37
C ALA A 113 -12.05 -13.43 -8.67
N MET A 114 -11.52 -14.36 -9.47
CA MET A 114 -12.11 -14.74 -10.75
C MET A 114 -13.46 -15.45 -10.58
N LYS A 115 -13.59 -16.33 -9.58
CA LYS A 115 -14.86 -17.01 -9.26
C LYS A 115 -15.98 -16.03 -8.88
N ASN A 116 -15.63 -14.92 -8.26
CA ASN A 116 -16.57 -13.93 -7.73
C ASN A 116 -16.67 -12.65 -8.59
N LEU A 117 -15.98 -12.59 -9.74
CA LEU A 117 -15.94 -11.39 -10.58
C LEU A 117 -17.27 -11.10 -11.28
N ASN A 118 -18.02 -12.16 -11.61
CA ASN A 118 -19.27 -12.10 -12.39
C ASN A 118 -20.52 -12.51 -11.59
N GLN A 119 -20.38 -12.73 -10.27
CA GLN A 119 -21.52 -12.78 -9.36
C GLN A 119 -22.02 -11.36 -9.11
#